data_AF-A0A1R1MGH3-F1
#
_entry.id   AF-A0A1R1MGH3-F1
#
_cell.length_a   1.000
_cell.length_b   1.000
_cell.length_c   1.000
_cell.angle_alpha   90.00
_cell.angle_beta   90.00
_cell.angle_gamma   90.00
#
_symmetry.space_group_name_H-M   'P 1'
#
loop_
_entity.id
_entity.type
_entity.pdbx_description
1 polymer ?
#
loop_
_entity_poly.entity_id
_entity_poly.type
_entity_poly.pdbx_seq_one_letter_code
_entity_poly.pdbx_strand_id
1 'polypeptide(L)'
;MKMQISDLSCQDQRHSKIVSAKIDNNTLWFRFQHDIDTDLSDASAFLVAALVPAMLLGEDIYVDEKYTVSSRLLDSLPHIQEVYKNWNPIFKPVKVISKRKVLKSENSQVACFFLEALMQPIHYLRTLKKLTESY
;
A
#
# COMPACT_ATOMS: atom_id res chain seq x y z
N MET A 1 12.81 -6.82 -10.90
CA MET A 1 11.35 -6.88 -11.10
C MET A 1 10.73 -5.76 -10.27
N LYS A 2 9.61 -5.18 -10.70
CA LYS A 2 9.04 -3.96 -10.09
C LYS A 2 7.56 -4.15 -9.81
N MET A 3 7.10 -3.57 -8.71
CA MET A 3 5.69 -3.49 -8.34
C MET A 3 5.20 -2.05 -8.53
N GLN A 4 4.13 -1.86 -9.31
CA GLN A 4 3.64 -0.54 -9.68
C GLN A 4 2.29 -0.23 -9.03
N ILE A 5 2.19 0.93 -8.38
CA ILE A 5 0.94 1.48 -7.85
C ILE A 5 0.41 2.56 -8.79
N SER A 6 -0.79 2.34 -9.33
CA SER A 6 -1.42 3.23 -10.32
C SER A 6 -2.95 3.24 -10.19
N ASP A 7 -3.62 4.03 -11.05
CA ASP A 7 -5.08 4.06 -11.21
C ASP A 7 -5.88 4.19 -9.90
N LEU A 8 -5.50 5.14 -9.05
CA LEU A 8 -6.31 5.49 -7.88
C LEU A 8 -7.67 6.03 -8.32
N SER A 9 -8.73 5.53 -7.70
CA SER A 9 -10.11 5.96 -7.95
C SER A 9 -10.92 5.95 -6.66
N CYS A 10 -11.97 6.79 -6.61
CA CYS A 10 -12.94 6.80 -5.53
C CYS A 10 -14.32 6.54 -6.11
N GLN A 11 -15.08 5.66 -5.47
CA GLN A 11 -16.48 5.42 -5.78
C GLN A 11 -17.31 5.71 -4.53
N ASP A 12 -18.23 6.66 -4.65
CA ASP A 12 -19.19 6.96 -3.60
C ASP A 12 -20.30 5.91 -3.57
N GLN A 13 -20.62 5.43 -2.38
CA GLN A 13 -21.78 4.61 -2.07
C GLN A 13 -22.64 5.32 -1.03
N ARG A 14 -23.88 4.85 -0.84
CA ARG A 14 -24.90 5.52 -0.01
C ARG A 14 -24.44 5.93 1.41
N HIS A 15 -23.53 5.17 2.03
CA HIS A 15 -23.03 5.44 3.39
C HIS A 15 -21.51 5.30 3.54
N SER A 16 -20.80 5.08 2.44
CA SER A 16 -19.36 4.81 2.46
C SER A 16 -18.75 5.19 1.13
N LYS A 17 -17.45 5.39 1.11
CA LYS A 17 -16.69 5.54 -0.12
C LYS A 17 -15.65 4.44 -0.25
N ILE A 18 -15.45 3.99 -1.47
CA ILE A 18 -14.46 2.98 -1.80
C ILE A 18 -13.33 3.67 -2.53
N VAL A 19 -12.13 3.66 -1.93
CA VAL A 19 -10.91 4.11 -2.60
C VAL A 19 -10.18 2.87 -3.08
N SER A 20 -9.85 2.80 -4.36
CA SER A 20 -9.14 1.69 -4.96
C SER A 20 -7.91 2.15 -5.72
N ALA A 21 -6.96 1.24 -5.91
CA ALA A 21 -5.78 1.42 -6.76
C ALA A 21 -5.39 0.09 -7.39
N LYS A 22 -4.69 0.14 -8.52
CA LYS A 22 -4.01 -1.02 -9.08
C LYS A 22 -2.62 -1.17 -8.48
N ILE A 23 -2.31 -2.40 -8.09
CA ILE A 23 -0.99 -2.89 -7.71
C ILE A 23 -0.64 -3.95 -8.74
N ASP A 24 0.17 -3.57 -9.74
CA ASP A 24 0.37 -4.31 -10.99
C ASP A 24 -0.96 -4.70 -11.65
N ASN A 25 -1.24 -5.99 -11.76
CA ASN A 25 -2.46 -6.53 -12.39
C ASN A 25 -3.61 -6.73 -11.40
N ASN A 26 -3.43 -6.41 -10.12
CA ASN A 26 -4.42 -6.63 -9.07
C ASN A 26 -5.01 -5.31 -8.60
N THR A 27 -6.32 -5.27 -8.36
CA THR A 27 -6.98 -4.11 -7.78
C THR A 27 -7.14 -4.29 -6.27
N LEU A 28 -6.55 -3.39 -5.49
CA LEU A 28 -6.78 -3.28 -4.05
C LEU A 28 -7.79 -2.18 -3.78
N TRP A 29 -8.63 -2.34 -2.76
CA TRP A 29 -9.60 -1.34 -2.36
C TRP A 29 -9.76 -1.27 -0.85
N PHE A 30 -10.06 -0.07 -0.37
CA PHE A 30 -10.38 0.25 1.00
C PHE A 30 -11.76 0.90 1.05
N ARG A 31 -12.53 0.59 2.08
CA ARG A 31 -13.83 1.22 2.34
C ARG A 31 -13.70 2.15 3.52
N PHE A 32 -14.00 3.42 3.30
CA PHE A 32 -14.05 4.47 4.32
C PHE A 32 -15.50 4.90 4.56
N GLN A 33 -15.77 5.41 5.76
CA GLN A 33 -17.00 6.14 6.00
C GLN A 33 -16.98 7.47 5.23
N HIS A 34 -18.16 8.01 4.94
CA HIS A 34 -18.29 9.17 4.03
C HIS A 34 -17.75 10.47 4.64
N ASP A 35 -17.67 10.56 5.97
CA ASP A 35 -17.19 11.67 6.77
C ASP A 35 -15.65 11.77 6.85
N ILE A 36 -14.93 10.70 6.51
CA ILE A 36 -13.47 10.65 6.50
C ILE A 36 -12.97 11.27 5.21
N ASP A 37 -12.36 12.45 5.16
CA ASP A 37 -11.80 12.98 3.91
C ASP A 37 -10.71 12.08 3.31
N THR A 38 -10.83 11.76 2.02
CA THR A 38 -9.89 10.89 1.30
C THR A 38 -9.29 11.66 0.14
N ASP A 39 -7.97 11.73 0.13
CA ASP A 39 -7.23 12.40 -0.91
C ASP A 39 -6.84 11.41 -2.02
N LEU A 40 -7.43 11.56 -3.22
CA LEU A 40 -7.12 10.71 -4.37
C LEU A 40 -5.72 10.92 -4.95
N SER A 41 -4.98 11.92 -4.46
CA SER A 41 -3.57 12.09 -4.75
C SER A 41 -2.65 11.36 -3.75
N ASP A 42 -3.19 10.78 -2.68
CA ASP A 42 -2.41 10.09 -1.64
C ASP A 42 -2.46 8.56 -1.79
N ALA A 43 -1.33 7.97 -2.14
CA ALA A 43 -1.14 6.53 -2.29
C ALA A 43 -0.61 5.84 -1.02
N SER A 44 -0.52 6.54 0.12
CA SER A 44 0.10 6.02 1.35
C SER A 44 -0.51 4.70 1.83
N ALA A 45 -1.84 4.57 1.81
CA ALA A 45 -2.52 3.33 2.24
C ALA A 45 -2.17 2.14 1.33
N PHE A 46 -2.07 2.38 0.02
CA PHE A 46 -1.72 1.35 -0.96
C PHE A 46 -0.24 0.97 -0.87
N LEU A 47 0.65 1.93 -0.58
CA LEU A 47 2.06 1.64 -0.35
C LEU A 47 2.25 0.69 0.83
N VAL A 48 1.58 0.94 1.95
CA VAL A 48 1.68 0.05 3.13
C VAL A 48 1.18 -1.35 2.81
N ALA A 49 0.07 -1.47 2.07
CA ALA A 49 -0.46 -2.77 1.68
C ALA A 49 0.43 -3.51 0.66
N ALA A 50 1.12 -2.77 -0.22
CA ALA A 50 2.08 -3.31 -1.19
C ALA A 50 3.43 -3.69 -0.57
N LEU A 51 3.78 -3.13 0.60
CA LEU A 51 5.12 -3.27 1.18
C LEU A 51 5.48 -4.73 1.51
N VAL A 52 4.61 -5.43 2.24
CA VAL A 52 4.87 -6.81 2.66
C VAL A 52 5.07 -7.75 1.46
N PRO A 53 4.19 -7.77 0.44
CA PRO A 53 4.43 -8.64 -0.70
C PRO A 53 5.64 -8.22 -1.53
N ALA A 54 5.88 -6.93 -1.71
CA ALA A 54 7.08 -6.44 -2.39
C ALA A 54 8.35 -6.94 -1.69
N MET A 55 8.41 -6.86 -0.36
CA MET A 55 9.51 -7.41 0.43
C MET A 55 9.65 -8.93 0.31
N LEU A 56 8.54 -9.67 0.21
CA LEU A 56 8.59 -11.11 0.05
C LEU A 56 9.19 -11.51 -1.31
N LEU A 57 8.79 -10.80 -2.37
CA LEU A 57 9.26 -11.04 -3.73
C LEU A 57 10.64 -10.41 -4.01
N GLY A 58 11.05 -9.43 -3.20
CA GLY A 58 12.25 -8.62 -3.44
C GLY A 58 12.08 -7.65 -4.60
N GLU A 59 10.89 -7.04 -4.73
CA GLU A 59 10.53 -6.13 -5.80
C GLU A 59 10.47 -4.69 -5.33
N ASP A 60 11.13 -3.79 -6.06
CA ASP A 60 11.04 -2.36 -5.78
C ASP A 60 9.65 -1.83 -6.12
N ILE A 61 9.13 -0.92 -5.28
CA ILE A 61 7.81 -0.32 -5.43
C ILE A 61 7.94 1.03 -6.16
N TYR A 62 7.14 1.21 -7.20
CA TYR A 62 7.02 2.45 -7.96
C TYR A 62 5.60 2.99 -7.85
N VAL A 63 5.46 4.19 -7.29
CA VAL A 63 4.19 4.91 -7.28
C VAL A 63 4.17 5.82 -8.50
N ASP A 64 3.08 5.78 -9.28
CA ASP A 64 2.89 6.66 -10.43
C ASP A 64 3.11 8.12 -10.04
N GLU A 65 3.83 8.86 -10.89
CA GLU A 65 4.23 10.25 -10.64
C GLU A 65 3.07 11.21 -10.42
N LYS A 66 1.84 10.85 -10.81
CA LYS A 66 0.65 11.65 -10.49
C LYS A 66 0.24 11.58 -9.02
N TYR A 67 0.72 10.59 -8.27
CA TYR A 67 0.38 10.36 -6.88
C TYR A 67 1.54 10.69 -5.94
N THR A 68 1.19 10.92 -4.69
CA THR A 68 2.09 11.27 -3.61
C THR A 68 1.97 10.30 -2.45
N VAL A 69 3.00 10.27 -1.62
CA VAL A 69 3.02 9.51 -0.38
C VAL A 69 3.44 10.44 0.75
N SER A 70 2.87 10.23 1.94
CA SER A 70 3.27 10.94 3.16
C SER A 70 4.77 10.86 3.40
N SER A 71 5.41 12.02 3.56
CA SER A 71 6.84 12.10 3.85
C SER A 71 7.20 11.34 5.13
N ARG A 72 6.34 11.44 6.17
CA ARG A 72 6.52 10.71 7.42
C ARG A 72 6.52 9.19 7.21
N LEU A 73 5.67 8.69 6.31
CA LEU A 73 5.66 7.27 5.97
C LEU A 73 6.96 6.87 5.28
N LEU A 74 7.39 7.63 4.27
CA LEU A 74 8.64 7.37 3.54
C LEU A 74 9.86 7.38 4.45
N ASP A 75 9.94 8.33 5.37
CA ASP A 75 11.04 8.43 6.34
C ASP A 75 11.06 7.25 7.32
N SER A 76 9.89 6.67 7.63
CA SER A 76 9.76 5.51 8.51
C SER A 76 9.98 4.16 7.81
N LEU A 77 9.99 4.10 6.48
CA LEU A 77 10.09 2.84 5.72
C LEU A 77 11.32 2.00 6.09
N PRO A 78 12.54 2.55 6.26
CA PRO A 78 13.69 1.72 6.63
C PRO A 78 13.47 0.94 7.92
N HIS A 79 12.87 1.61 8.92
CA HIS A 79 12.57 0.98 10.21
C HIS A 79 11.43 -0.05 10.09
N ILE A 80 10.36 0.25 9.36
CA ILE A 80 9.26 -0.69 9.12
C ILE A 80 9.78 -1.96 8.42
N GLN A 81 10.62 -1.80 7.40
CA GLN A 81 11.23 -2.91 6.67
C GLN A 81 12.16 -3.75 7.56
N GLU A 82 12.92 -3.11 8.45
CA GLU A 82 13.73 -3.80 9.45
C GLU A 82 12.87 -4.64 10.41
N VAL A 83 11.76 -4.09 10.91
CA VAL A 83 10.81 -4.83 11.76
C VAL A 83 10.29 -6.07 11.04
N TYR A 84 9.86 -5.94 9.79
CA TYR A 84 9.38 -7.08 9.00
C TYR A 84 10.49 -8.12 8.78
N LYS A 85 11.70 -7.70 8.41
CA LYS A 85 12.84 -8.60 8.23
C LYS A 85 13.22 -9.33 9.52
N ASN A 86 13.17 -8.66 10.66
CA ASN A 86 13.43 -9.28 11.96
C ASN A 86 12.33 -10.26 12.37
N TRP A 87 11.08 -9.99 11.97
CA TRP A 87 9.97 -10.91 12.19
C TRP A 87 10.07 -12.17 11.31
N ASN A 88 10.48 -12.02 10.05
CA ASN A 88 10.75 -13.14 9.17
C ASN A 88 11.91 -12.82 8.19
N PRO A 89 13.06 -13.50 8.31
CA PRO A 89 14.24 -13.24 7.48
C PRO A 89 14.04 -13.45 5.96
N ILE A 90 12.94 -14.07 5.53
CA ILE A 90 12.59 -14.20 4.11
C ILE A 90 12.34 -12.83 3.45
N PHE A 91 11.92 -11.84 4.23
CA PHE A 91 11.63 -10.51 3.72
C PHE A 91 12.91 -9.75 3.38
N LYS A 92 12.98 -9.27 2.13
CA LYS A 92 14.09 -8.49 1.60
C LYS A 92 13.72 -7.01 1.65
N PRO A 93 14.63 -6.13 2.07
CA PRO A 93 14.43 -4.70 1.91
C PRO A 93 14.29 -4.33 0.43
N VAL A 94 13.36 -3.45 0.12
CA VAL A 94 13.03 -2.96 -1.22
C VAL A 94 13.07 -1.44 -1.28
N LYS A 95 13.36 -0.89 -2.45
CA LYS A 95 13.31 0.55 -2.69
C LYS A 95 11.88 0.98 -2.98
N VAL A 96 11.54 2.19 -2.52
CA VAL A 96 10.27 2.83 -2.84
C VAL A 96 10.56 4.12 -3.59
N ILE A 97 10.05 4.22 -4.81
CA ILE A 97 10.18 5.38 -5.68
C ILE A 97 8.82 6.06 -5.75
N SER A 98 8.69 7.24 -5.16
CA SER A 98 7.44 8.01 -5.13
C SER A 98 7.69 9.51 -4.95
N LYS A 99 6.69 10.32 -5.32
CA LYS A 99 6.66 11.74 -4.93
C LYS A 99 6.24 11.86 -3.46
N ARG A 100 6.86 12.79 -2.75
CA ARG A 100 6.57 13.05 -1.33
C ARG A 100 5.56 14.17 -1.17
N LYS A 101 4.68 14.03 -0.19
CA LYS A 101 3.76 15.08 0.27
C LYS A 101 3.97 15.31 1.76
N VAL A 102 4.08 16.57 2.15
CA VAL A 102 4.03 16.95 3.57
C VAL A 102 2.56 17.10 3.91
N LEU A 103 2.06 16.27 4.82
CA LEU A 103 0.70 16.38 5.30
C LEU A 103 0.60 17.68 6.13
N LYS A 104 -0.21 18.64 5.67
CA LYS A 104 -0.68 19.73 6.53
C LYS A 104 -1.73 19.15 7.47
N SER A 105 -1.60 19.42 8.77
CA SER A 105 -2.38 18.80 9.86
C SER A 105 -3.86 19.20 9.91
N GLU A 106 -4.47 19.67 8.81
CA GLU A 106 -5.89 20.03 8.78
C GLU A 106 -6.79 18.78 8.79
N ASN A 107 -6.30 17.64 8.31
CA ASN A 107 -7.05 16.37 8.28
C ASN A 107 -6.59 15.42 9.39
N SER A 108 -7.04 15.70 10.61
CA SER A 108 -6.75 14.96 11.85
C SER A 108 -7.36 13.54 11.95
N GLN A 109 -8.10 13.06 10.93
CA GLN A 109 -9.08 11.98 11.15
C GLN A 109 -8.77 10.66 10.44
N VAL A 110 -7.68 10.55 9.68
CA VAL A 110 -7.42 9.32 8.90
C VAL A 110 -6.15 8.63 9.37
N ALA A 111 -6.33 7.54 10.11
CA ALA A 111 -5.28 6.59 10.41
C ALA A 111 -5.69 5.22 9.83
N CYS A 112 -4.89 4.69 8.92
CA CYS A 112 -5.07 3.34 8.40
C CYS A 112 -4.39 2.36 9.36
N PHE A 113 -5.17 1.78 10.26
CA PHE A 113 -4.70 0.72 11.16
C PHE A 113 -4.84 -0.64 10.48
N PHE A 114 -3.72 -1.27 10.18
CA PHE A 114 -3.68 -2.67 9.77
C PHE A 114 -3.67 -3.56 11.01
N LEU A 115 -4.79 -3.60 11.73
CA LEU A 115 -5.03 -4.59 12.77
C LEU A 115 -6.02 -5.61 12.21
N GLU A 116 -5.53 -6.82 11.98
CA GLU A 116 -6.31 -8.01 11.61
C GLU A 116 -7.02 -7.98 10.23
N ALA A 117 -6.23 -7.97 9.16
CA ALA A 117 -6.68 -8.54 7.88
C ALA A 117 -5.89 -9.81 7.59
N LEU A 118 -6.10 -10.88 8.35
CA LEU A 118 -5.51 -12.19 8.05
C LEU A 118 -6.04 -12.81 6.74
N MET A 119 -7.02 -12.20 6.05
CA MET A 119 -7.66 -12.82 4.88
C MET A 119 -7.22 -12.27 3.52
N GLN A 120 -6.98 -10.96 3.38
CA GLN A 120 -6.62 -10.37 2.06
C GLN A 120 -5.12 -10.49 1.69
N PRO A 121 -4.16 -10.27 2.59
CA PRO A 121 -2.76 -10.55 2.32
C PRO A 121 -2.57 -12.03 1.99
N ILE A 122 -3.28 -12.95 2.66
CA ILE A 122 -3.21 -14.38 2.32
C ILE A 122 -3.75 -14.66 0.93
N HIS A 123 -4.81 -13.99 0.47
CA HIS A 123 -5.31 -14.22 -0.89
C HIS A 123 -4.35 -13.68 -1.95
N TYR A 124 -3.79 -12.50 -1.75
CA TYR A 124 -2.75 -11.92 -2.61
C TYR A 124 -1.46 -12.76 -2.60
N LEU A 125 -0.99 -13.18 -1.42
CA LEU A 125 0.17 -14.06 -1.24
C LEU A 125 -0.06 -15.46 -1.82
N ARG A 126 -1.29 -16.01 -1.77
CA ARG A 126 -1.64 -17.27 -2.43
C ARG A 126 -1.59 -17.14 -3.96
N THR A 127 -2.03 -16.01 -4.51
CA THR A 127 -1.91 -15.73 -5.95
C THR A 127 -0.45 -15.63 -6.36
N LEU A 128 0.40 -14.97 -5.56
CA LEU A 128 1.84 -14.88 -5.80
C LEU A 128 2.55 -16.24 -5.67
N LYS A 129 2.20 -17.05 -4.67
CA LYS A 129 2.80 -18.38 -4.47
C LYS A 129 2.53 -19.32 -5.66
N LYS A 130 1.32 -19.26 -6.25
CA LYS A 130 0.99 -20.01 -7.47
C LYS A 130 1.82 -19.60 -8.69
N LEU A 131 2.24 -18.33 -8.77
CA LEU A 131 3.09 -17.83 -9.85
C LEU A 131 4.55 -18.27 -9.69
N THR A 132 5.02 -18.43 -8.45
CA THR A 132 6.38 -18.92 -8.16
C THR A 132 6.54 -20.45 -8.23
N GLU A 133 5.45 -21.21 -8.11
CA GLU A 133 5.45 -22.69 -8.21
C GLU A 133 5.19 -23.21 -9.65
N SER A 134 5.01 -22.32 -10.63
CA SER A 134 4.74 -22.66 -12.05
C SER A 134 5.97 -22.57 -12.97
N TYR A 135 7.20 -22.61 -12.42
CA TYR A 135 8.45 -22.68 -13.17
C TYR A 135 9.33 -23.84 -12.71
#